data_AF-A0A832FFX9-F1
#
_entry.id   AF-A0A832FFX9-F1
#
_cell.length_a   1.000
_cell.length_b   1.000
_cell.length_c   1.000
_cell.angle_alpha   90.00
_cell.angle_beta   90.00
_cell.angle_gamma   90.00
#
_symmetry.space_group_name_H-M   'P 1'
#
loop_
_entity.id
_entity.type
_entity.pdbx_description
1 polymer ?
#
loop_
_entity_poly.entity_id
_entity_poly.type
_entity_poly.pdbx_seq_one_letter_code
_entity_poly.pdbx_strand_id
1 'polypeptide(L)' 'MLVKVYFPDGHLEKPIWDALVTAGYKLGKSERGYLIDVDHPMLIFKQVRPQIMPFYIEI' A
#
# COMPACT_ATOMS: atom_id res chain seq x y z
N MET A 1 6.91 -11.43 12.65
CA MET A 1 5.58 -10.78 12.61
C MET A 1 5.57 -9.84 11.42
N LEU A 2 4.61 -9.97 10.50
CA LEU A 2 4.54 -9.11 9.31
C LEU A 2 3.85 -7.80 9.67
N VAL A 3 4.40 -6.68 9.20
CA VAL A 3 3.83 -5.34 9.38
C VAL A 3 2.85 -5.09 8.25
N LYS A 4 1.59 -4.83 8.61
CA LYS A 4 0.57 -4.41 7.66
C LYS A 4 0.67 -2.90 7.47
N VAL A 5 0.81 -2.47 6.23
CA VAL A 5 0.79 -1.06 5.86
C VAL A 5 -0.43 -0.83 4.97
N TYR A 6 -1.26 0.12 5.38
CA TYR A 6 -2.47 0.47 4.65
C TYR A 6 -2.11 1.44 3.53
N PHE A 7 -2.46 1.07 2.31
CA PHE A 7 -2.13 1.80 1.09
C PHE A 7 -3.41 2.44 0.55
N PRO A 8 -3.51 3.78 0.46
CA PRO A 8 -4.73 4.42 0.00
C PRO A 8 -4.96 4.23 -1.50
N ASP A 9 -6.19 3.91 -1.91
CA ASP A 9 -6.59 3.81 -3.32
C ASP A 9 -7.07 5.15 -3.92
N GLY A 10 -7.44 5.10 -5.21
CA GLY A 10 -8.03 6.22 -5.93
C GLY A 10 -7.04 7.35 -6.16
N HIS A 11 -7.44 8.59 -5.86
CA HIS A 11 -6.66 9.79 -6.14
C HIS A 11 -5.33 9.88 -5.35
N LEU A 12 -5.18 9.11 -4.26
CA LEU A 12 -3.96 9.06 -3.47
C LEU A 12 -3.03 7.91 -3.86
N GLU A 13 -3.46 6.99 -4.73
CA GLU A 13 -2.70 5.78 -5.03
C GLU A 13 -1.35 6.12 -5.70
N LYS A 14 -1.41 6.92 -6.77
CA LYS A 14 -0.24 7.32 -7.56
C LYS A 14 0.83 8.06 -6.73
N PRO A 15 0.52 9.14 -5.99
CA PRO A 15 1.55 9.86 -5.23
C PRO A 15 2.23 8.99 -4.18
N ILE A 16 1.52 8.06 -3.53
CA ILE A 16 2.11 7.13 -2.56
C ILE A 16 2.98 6.08 -3.27
N TRP A 17 2.52 5.57 -4.41
CA TRP A 17 3.31 4.66 -5.24
C TRP A 17 4.65 5.29 -5.65
N ASP A 18 4.60 6.52 -6.19
CA ASP A 18 5.78 7.24 -6.63
C ASP A 18 6.75 7.51 -5.46
N ALA A 19 6.23 7.84 -4.27
CA ALA A 19 7.05 8.06 -3.08
C ALA A 19 7.79 6.78 -2.64
N LEU A 20 7.12 5.63 -2.66
CA LEU A 20 7.73 4.34 -2.29
C LEU A 20 8.77 3.87 -3.32
N VAL A 21 8.48 4.03 -4.62
CA VAL A 21 9.47 3.77 -5.68
C VAL A 21 10.68 4.69 -5.54
N THR A 22 10.47 5.98 -5.24
CA THR A 22 11.54 6.95 -4.98
C THR A 22 12.39 6.55 -3.76
N ALA A 23 11.77 5.96 -2.73
CA ALA A 23 12.47 5.44 -1.57
C ALA A 23 13.23 4.11 -1.84
N GLY A 24 13.15 3.56 -3.05
CA GLY A 24 13.88 2.37 -3.49
C GLY A 24 13.10 1.06 -3.40
N TYR A 25 11.81 1.08 -3.04
CA TYR A 25 10.97 -0.12 -3.04
C TYR A 25 10.53 -0.48 -4.46
N LYS A 26 10.53 -1.77 -4.78
CA LYS A 26 9.94 -2.32 -5.99
C LYS A 26 8.51 -2.77 -5.66
N LEU A 27 7.57 -2.11 -6.32
CA LEU A 27 6.14 -2.38 -6.15
C LEU A 27 5.62 -3.23 -7.32
N GLY A 28 4.82 -4.23 -6.99
CA GLY A 28 4.08 -5.05 -7.94
C GLY A 28 2.58 -4.78 -7.82
N LYS A 29 1.83 -4.88 -8.93
CA LYS A 29 0.37 -4.82 -8.89
C LYS A 29 -0.19 -6.05 -9.59
N SER A 30 -1.14 -6.74 -8.95
CA SER A 30 -1.80 -7.88 -9.57
C SER A 30 -2.62 -7.45 -10.80
N GLU A 31 -2.87 -8.37 -11.73
CA GLU A 31 -3.64 -8.09 -12.96
C GLU A 31 -5.05 -7.53 -12.68
N ARG A 32 -5.64 -7.90 -11.53
CA ARG A 32 -6.94 -7.39 -11.10
C ARG A 32 -6.87 -6.00 -10.44
N GLY A 33 -5.67 -5.47 -10.20
CA GLY A 33 -5.46 -4.12 -9.72
C GLY A 33 -5.71 -3.90 -8.22
N TYR A 34 -6.01 -4.93 -7.44
CA TYR A 34 -6.39 -4.79 -6.02
C TYR A 34 -5.29 -5.15 -5.03
N LEU A 35 -4.24 -5.85 -5.48
CA LEU A 35 -3.17 -6.32 -4.60
C LEU A 35 -1.88 -5.62 -5.02
N ILE A 36 -1.34 -4.84 -4.09
CA ILE A 36 -0.03 -4.23 -4.20
C ILE A 36 0.95 -5.14 -3.45
N ASP A 37 2.00 -5.54 -4.13
CA ASP A 37 3.12 -6.31 -3.58
C ASP A 37 4.34 -5.41 -3.42
N VAL A 38 5.27 -5.80 -2.55
CA VAL A 38 6.49 -5.05 -2.24
C VAL A 38 7.65 -5.99 -1.99
N ASP A 39 8.83 -5.62 -2.49
CA ASP A 39 10.08 -6.35 -2.30
C ASP A 39 10.67 -6.20 -0.88
N HIS A 40 9.86 -6.40 0.15
CA HIS A 40 10.29 -6.32 1.54
C HIS A 40 9.78 -7.51 2.37
N PRO A 41 10.66 -8.28 3.04
CA PRO A 41 10.30 -9.55 3.68
C PRO A 41 9.34 -9.41 4.87
N MET A 42 9.18 -8.18 5.39
CA MET A 42 8.39 -7.88 6.58
C MET A 42 7.17 -7.00 6.32
N LEU A 43 6.97 -6.48 5.10
CA LEU A 43 5.86 -5.57 4.80
C LEU A 43 4.79 -6.31 3.99
N ILE A 44 3.52 -6.04 4.32
CA ILE A 44 2.38 -6.40 3.49
C ILE A 44 1.56 -5.14 3.26
N PHE A 45 1.28 -4.82 2.00
CA PHE A 45 0.35 -3.75 1.68
C PHE A 45 -1.10 -4.23 1.65
N LYS A 46 -1.99 -3.40 2.20
CA LYS A 46 -3.44 -3.58 2.14
C LYS A 46 -4.06 -2.32 1.56
N GLN A 47 -4.57 -2.46 0.34
CA GLN A 47 -5.23 -1.35 -0.33
C GLN A 47 -6.57 -1.04 0.34
N VAL A 48 -6.81 0.22 0.66
CA VAL A 48 -8.02 0.69 1.36
C VAL A 48 -8.46 2.04 0.83
N ARG A 49 -9.77 2.32 0.89
CA ARG A 49 -10.28 3.65 0.53
C ARG A 49 -9.78 4.69 1.55
N PRO A 50 -9.32 5.87 1.11
CA PRO A 50 -8.84 6.91 2.01
C PRO A 50 -9.79 7.22 3.17
N GLN A 51 -11.10 7.26 2.89
CA GLN A 51 -12.15 7.57 3.87
C GLN A 51 -12.34 6.52 4.97
N ILE A 52 -11.91 5.27 4.77
CA ILE A 52 -12.02 4.20 5.78
C ILE A 52 -10.68 3.84 6.43
N MET A 53 -9.57 4.35 5.88
CA MET A 53 -8.22 4.04 6.34
C MET A 53 -7.98 4.39 7.83
N PRO A 54 -8.50 5.51 8.39
CA PRO A 54 -8.34 5.81 9.82
C PRO A 54 -8.87 4.71 10.74
N PHE A 55 -10.00 4.08 10.40
CA PHE A 55 -10.61 3.01 11.21
C PHE A 55 -9.75 1.74 11.31
N TYR A 56 -8.75 1.58 10.44
CA TYR A 56 -7.82 0.46 10.49
C TYR A 56 -6.58 0.73 11.35
N ILE A 57 -6.30 2.00 11.66
CA ILE A 57 -5.12 2.44 12.41
C ILE A 57 -5.47 2.75 13.87
N GLU A 58 -6.75 3.02 14.18
CA GLU A 58 -7.25 3.32 15.53
C GLU A 58 -7.34 2.11 16.49
N ILE A 59 -6.70 0.97 16.18
CA ILE A 59 -6.70 -0.26 17.01
C ILE A 59 -5.29 -0.59 17.46
#